data_AF-A0A966FRG6-F1
#
_entry.id   AF-A0A966FRG6-F1
#
_cell.length_a   1.000
_cell.length_b   1.000
_cell.length_c   1.000
_cell.angle_alpha   90.00
_cell.angle_beta   90.00
_cell.angle_gamma   90.00
#
_symmetry.space_group_name_H-M   'P 1'
#
loop_
_entity.id
_entity.type
_entity.pdbx_description
1 polymer ?
#
loop_
_entity_poly.entity_id
_entity_poly.type
_entity_poly.pdbx_seq_one_letter_code
_entity_poly.pdbx_strand_id
1 'polypeptide(L)'
;MTLEEMEALGRSAIAALPEGFRAQLGDVVFAVEDFADEETLRELGLENPFELTGVYEGHALTERSIEMSGTLPTRIRLFRRPILDEWAERGDETLEHLVRHVVIHEIGHHFGLSDEDMHTLEDLADRED
;
A
#
# COMPACT_ATOMS: atom_id res chain seq x y z
N MET A 1 7.75 7.27 -15.24
CA MET A 1 7.45 6.82 -13.88
C MET A 1 8.62 7.09 -12.94
N THR A 2 8.63 8.30 -12.39
CA THR A 2 9.44 8.71 -11.25
C THR A 2 8.80 8.21 -9.93
N LEU A 3 9.50 8.38 -8.81
CA LEU A 3 8.94 8.10 -7.49
C LEU A 3 7.72 9.01 -7.20
N GLU A 4 7.82 10.29 -7.55
CA GLU A 4 6.74 11.27 -7.36
C GLU A 4 5.50 10.96 -8.20
N GLU A 5 5.68 10.51 -9.45
CA GLU A 5 4.57 10.07 -10.32
C GLU A 5 3.85 8.86 -9.72
N MET A 6 4.60 7.88 -9.20
CA MET A 6 4.02 6.70 -8.54
C MET A 6 3.36 7.04 -7.20
N GLU A 7 3.94 7.98 -6.44
CA GLU A 7 3.33 8.48 -5.20
C GLU A 7 1.96 9.11 -5.50
N ALA A 8 1.87 9.90 -6.57
CA ALA A 8 0.60 10.52 -6.97
C ALA A 8 -0.46 9.47 -7.30
N LEU A 9 -0.10 8.40 -8.03
CA LEU A 9 -1.00 7.28 -8.31
C LEU A 9 -1.46 6.57 -7.02
N GLY A 10 -0.54 6.27 -6.12
CA GLY A 10 -0.87 5.63 -4.86
C GLY A 10 -1.77 6.49 -3.95
N ARG A 11 -1.54 7.80 -3.91
CA ARG A 11 -2.43 8.74 -3.20
C ARG A 11 -3.80 8.85 -3.85
N SER A 12 -3.89 8.80 -5.17
CA SER A 12 -5.16 8.78 -5.90
C SER A 12 -5.95 7.51 -5.56
N ALA A 13 -5.30 6.34 -5.49
CA ALA A 13 -5.92 5.09 -5.05
C ALA A 13 -6.51 5.21 -3.63
N ILE A 14 -5.78 5.81 -2.68
CA ILE A 14 -6.30 6.05 -1.32
C ILE A 14 -7.51 7.01 -1.34
N ALA A 15 -7.46 8.06 -2.16
CA ALA A 15 -8.54 9.03 -2.25
C ALA A 15 -9.85 8.40 -2.78
N ALA A 16 -9.74 7.46 -3.71
CA ALA A 16 -10.84 6.71 -4.31
C ALA A 16 -11.47 5.66 -3.37
N LEU A 17 -10.85 5.37 -2.22
CA LEU A 17 -11.46 4.47 -1.23
C LEU A 17 -12.75 5.07 -0.67
N PRO A 18 -13.74 4.22 -0.32
CA PRO A 18 -14.94 4.64 0.37
C PRO A 18 -14.62 5.46 1.61
N GLU A 19 -15.40 6.52 1.87
CA GLU A 19 -15.13 7.49 2.95
C GLU A 19 -14.90 6.82 4.31
N GLY A 20 -15.68 5.78 4.62
CA GLY A 20 -15.53 5.02 5.88
C GLY A 20 -14.19 4.30 6.03
N PHE A 21 -13.57 3.84 4.94
CA PHE A 21 -12.22 3.26 4.95
C PHE A 21 -11.17 4.36 5.09
N ARG A 22 -11.29 5.42 4.30
CA ARG A 22 -10.35 6.56 4.33
C ARG A 22 -10.30 7.23 5.71
N ALA A 23 -11.45 7.33 6.38
CA ALA A 23 -11.55 7.89 7.73
C ALA A 23 -10.88 6.99 8.79
N GLN A 24 -10.90 5.67 8.61
CA GLN A 24 -10.23 4.72 9.52
C GLN A 24 -8.72 4.68 9.30
N LEU A 25 -8.27 4.90 8.06
CA LEU A 25 -6.85 4.98 7.71
C LEU A 25 -6.14 6.14 8.44
N GLY A 26 -6.84 7.27 8.65
CA GLY A 26 -6.33 8.42 9.39
C GLY A 26 -5.12 9.08 8.72
N ASP A 27 -4.20 9.61 9.53
CA ASP A 27 -2.96 10.23 9.07
C ASP A 27 -1.92 9.15 8.71
N VAL A 28 -2.03 8.60 7.50
CA VAL A 28 -1.05 7.67 6.95
C VAL A 28 0.08 8.42 6.25
N VAL A 29 1.32 8.07 6.57
CA VAL A 29 2.50 8.49 5.80
C VAL A 29 2.60 7.59 4.59
N PHE A 30 2.38 8.15 3.41
CA PHE A 30 2.60 7.43 2.15
C PHE A 30 3.98 7.77 1.60
N ALA A 31 4.77 6.77 1.21
CA ALA A 31 6.08 6.96 0.62
C ALA A 31 6.32 5.96 -0.51
N VAL A 32 7.14 6.35 -1.48
CA VAL A 32 7.60 5.48 -2.56
C VAL A 32 9.12 5.44 -2.56
N GLU A 33 9.69 4.24 -2.57
CA GLU A 33 11.13 3.99 -2.64
C GLU A 33 11.43 3.09 -3.84
N ASP A 34 12.69 3.00 -4.27
CA ASP A 34 13.03 2.09 -5.37
C ASP A 34 12.93 0.62 -4.95
N PHE A 35 13.40 0.30 -3.75
CA PHE A 35 13.39 -1.02 -3.13
C PHE A 35 13.25 -0.89 -1.62
N ALA A 36 12.81 -1.96 -0.98
CA ALA A 36 12.87 -2.09 0.47
C ALA A 36 14.33 -2.19 0.95
N ASP A 37 14.58 -1.64 2.13
CA ASP A 37 15.86 -1.82 2.82
C ASP A 37 16.03 -3.25 3.35
N GLU A 38 17.28 -3.63 3.63
CA GLU A 38 17.62 -4.98 4.10
C GLU A 38 16.97 -5.34 5.45
N GLU A 39 16.58 -4.34 6.25
CA GLU A 39 15.91 -4.56 7.52
C GLU A 39 14.47 -5.01 7.31
N THR A 40 13.73 -4.26 6.50
CA THR A 40 12.36 -4.58 6.10
C THR A 40 12.27 -5.97 5.47
N LEU A 41 13.17 -6.30 4.54
CA LEU A 41 13.16 -7.62 3.88
C LEU A 41 13.37 -8.76 4.88
N ARG A 42 14.31 -8.59 5.82
CA ARG A 42 14.60 -9.59 6.84
C ARG A 42 13.44 -9.78 7.80
N GLU A 43 12.76 -8.71 8.19
CA GLU A 43 11.58 -8.77 9.05
C GLU A 43 10.43 -9.54 8.40
N LEU A 44 10.29 -9.40 7.08
CA LEU A 44 9.29 -10.12 6.28
C LEU A 44 9.77 -11.50 5.81
N GLY A 45 11.02 -11.88 6.11
CA GLY A 45 11.60 -13.16 5.70
C GLY A 45 11.83 -13.29 4.19
N LEU A 46 11.99 -12.17 3.49
CA LEU A 46 12.23 -12.11 2.05
C LEU A 46 13.72 -12.03 1.75
N GLU A 47 14.17 -12.79 0.74
CA GLU A 47 15.57 -12.78 0.30
C GLU A 47 15.77 -11.93 -0.96
N ASN A 48 14.72 -11.72 -1.76
CA ASN A 48 14.76 -10.94 -2.98
C ASN A 48 13.91 -9.67 -2.86
N PRO A 49 14.48 -8.46 -3.04
CA PRO A 49 13.73 -7.21 -2.97
C PRO A 49 12.65 -7.06 -4.04
N PHE A 50 12.71 -7.84 -5.13
CA PHE A 50 11.66 -7.88 -6.16
C PHE A 50 10.38 -8.62 -5.71
N GLU A 51 10.41 -9.34 -4.60
CA GLU A 51 9.25 -10.04 -4.04
C GLU A 51 8.33 -9.12 -3.22
N LEU A 52 8.72 -7.86 -2.98
CA LEU A 52 7.96 -6.92 -2.16
C LEU A 52 7.58 -5.68 -2.96
N THR A 53 6.30 -5.54 -3.30
CA THR A 53 5.76 -4.41 -4.08
C THR A 53 5.23 -3.29 -3.20
N GLY A 54 4.75 -3.62 -2.00
CA GLY A 54 4.35 -2.67 -0.97
C GLY A 54 4.44 -3.25 0.42
N VAL A 55 4.30 -2.40 1.44
CA VAL A 55 4.13 -2.81 2.84
C VAL A 55 3.33 -1.76 3.61
N TYR A 56 2.37 -2.22 4.40
CA TYR A 56 1.73 -1.43 5.45
C TYR A 56 2.43 -1.62 6.80
N GLU A 57 2.94 -0.53 7.38
CA GLU A 57 3.65 -0.52 8.65
C GLU A 57 2.85 0.28 9.69
N GLY A 58 2.42 -0.37 10.78
CA GLY A 58 1.68 0.29 11.84
C GLY A 58 1.38 -0.62 13.02
N HIS A 59 1.36 -0.06 14.23
CA HIS A 59 0.89 -0.77 15.41
C HIS A 59 -0.64 -0.82 15.43
N ALA A 60 -1.20 -1.99 15.75
CA ALA A 60 -2.63 -2.22 15.80
C ALA A 60 -3.31 -1.25 16.79
N LEU A 61 -4.51 -0.76 16.42
CA LEU A 61 -5.36 0.12 17.22
C LEU A 61 -5.66 -0.41 18.65
N THR A 62 -5.45 -1.70 18.88
CA THR A 62 -5.63 -2.39 20.17
C THR A 62 -4.51 -2.12 21.18
N GLU A 63 -3.38 -1.56 20.76
CA GLU A 63 -2.21 -1.26 21.60
C GLU A 63 -2.09 0.24 21.93
N ARG A 64 -3.19 0.99 21.81
CA ARG A 64 -3.32 2.38 22.27
C ARG A 64 -3.29 2.48 23.81
N SER A 65 -2.19 2.03 24.42
CA SER A 65 -1.92 2.24 25.84
C SER A 65 -1.41 3.66 26.06
N ILE A 66 -2.06 4.32 27.01
CA ILE A 66 -1.91 5.71 27.40
C ILE A 66 -0.60 5.86 28.18
N GLU A 67 0.58 5.68 27.57
CA GLU A 67 1.84 5.96 28.25
C GLU A 67 2.97 6.04 27.23
N MET A 68 3.60 7.23 27.14
CA MET A 68 4.74 7.62 26.30
C MET A 68 4.38 8.35 24.99
N SER A 69 4.67 9.66 25.00
CA SER A 69 4.73 10.56 23.84
C SER A 69 5.53 9.96 22.69
N GLY A 70 4.90 9.84 21.52
CA GLY A 70 5.56 9.54 20.25
C GLY A 70 5.10 8.25 19.59
N THR A 71 3.80 8.10 19.33
CA THR A 71 3.31 7.04 18.43
C THR A 71 3.82 7.35 17.02
N LEU A 72 4.61 6.45 16.43
CA LEU A 72 5.00 6.57 15.04
C LEU A 72 3.73 6.49 14.17
N PRO A 73 3.56 7.37 13.18
CA PRO A 73 2.42 7.30 12.28
C PRO A 73 2.44 6.00 11.49
N THR A 74 1.25 5.47 11.19
CA THR A 74 1.11 4.36 10.23
C THR A 74 1.69 4.78 8.89
N ARG A 75 2.39 3.88 8.21
CA ARG A 75 3.07 4.14 6.95
C ARG A 75 2.64 3.12 5.90
N ILE A 76 2.42 3.58 4.68
CA ILE A 76 2.34 2.72 3.49
C ILE A 76 3.56 3.05 2.65
N ARG A 77 4.37 2.03 2.36
CA ARG A 77 5.48 2.14 1.43
C ARG A 77 5.19 1.33 0.18
N LEU A 78 5.43 1.92 -0.99
CA LEU A 78 5.48 1.19 -2.26
C LEU A 78 6.91 1.12 -2.77
N PHE A 79 7.24 0.02 -3.44
CA PHE A 79 8.55 -0.21 -4.02
C PHE A 79 8.44 -0.18 -5.54
N ARG A 80 8.97 0.91 -6.11
CA ARG A 80 8.81 1.25 -7.54
C ARG A 80 9.42 0.21 -8.46
N ARG A 81 10.60 -0.32 -8.15
CA ARG A 81 11.30 -1.26 -9.05
C ARG A 81 10.60 -2.62 -9.10
N PRO A 82 10.19 -3.22 -7.96
CA PRO A 82 9.34 -4.42 -7.97
C PRO A 82 8.02 -4.24 -8.74
N ILE A 83 7.30 -3.14 -8.50
CA ILE A 83 6.03 -2.86 -9.21
C ILE A 83 6.26 -2.73 -10.73
N LEU A 84 7.32 -2.04 -11.16
CA LEU A 84 7.63 -1.89 -12.59
C LEU A 84 8.08 -3.20 -13.24
N ASP A 85 8.74 -4.07 -12.50
CA ASP A 85 9.16 -5.40 -12.96
C ASP A 85 7.92 -6.28 -13.18
N GLU A 86 7.05 -6.35 -12.18
CA GLU A 86 5.77 -7.06 -12.25
C GLU A 86 4.89 -6.53 -13.40
N TRP A 87 4.78 -5.21 -13.55
CA TRP A 87 4.01 -4.61 -14.63
C TRP A 87 4.54 -5.01 -16.02
N ALA A 88 5.87 -5.04 -16.17
CA ALA A 88 6.51 -5.46 -17.42
C ALA A 88 6.32 -6.96 -17.71
N GLU A 89 6.22 -7.80 -16.68
CA GLU A 89 5.94 -9.23 -16.80
C GLU A 89 4.47 -9.53 -17.14
N ARG A 90 3.52 -8.83 -16.51
CA ARG A 90 2.08 -8.99 -16.74
C ARG A 90 1.68 -8.55 -18.16
N GLY A 91 2.00 -7.31 -18.53
CA GLY A 91 1.83 -6.78 -19.89
C GLY A 91 0.39 -6.60 -20.40
N ASP A 92 -0.62 -6.90 -19.59
CA ASP A 92 -2.05 -6.87 -19.95
C ASP A 92 -2.88 -5.85 -19.15
N GLU A 93 -2.27 -5.08 -18.25
CA GLU A 93 -2.91 -4.03 -17.46
C GLU A 93 -2.16 -2.69 -17.48
N THR A 94 -2.83 -1.63 -17.04
CA THR A 94 -2.18 -0.31 -16.88
C THR A 94 -1.40 -0.27 -15.57
N LEU A 95 -0.32 0.52 -15.55
CA LEU A 95 0.47 0.69 -14.33
C LEU A 95 -0.32 1.40 -13.21
N GLU A 96 -1.28 2.25 -13.56
CA GLU A 96 -2.22 2.84 -12.60
C GLU A 96 -3.08 1.78 -11.91
N HIS A 97 -3.61 0.84 -12.69
CA HIS A 97 -4.40 -0.27 -12.17
C HIS A 97 -3.57 -1.13 -11.21
N LEU A 98 -2.33 -1.48 -11.57
CA LEU A 98 -1.43 -2.26 -10.72
C LEU A 98 -1.06 -1.51 -9.43
N VAL A 99 -0.71 -0.22 -9.51
CA VAL A 99 -0.37 0.57 -8.32
C VAL A 99 -1.56 0.63 -7.35
N ARG A 100 -2.77 0.84 -7.89
CA ARG A 100 -4.00 0.84 -7.09
C ARG A 100 -4.27 -0.51 -6.45
N HIS A 101 -4.10 -1.59 -7.20
CA HIS A 101 -4.22 -2.96 -6.71
C HIS A 101 -3.30 -3.20 -5.50
N VAL A 102 -2.01 -2.88 -5.62
CA VAL A 102 -1.05 -3.02 -4.52
C VAL A 102 -1.45 -2.19 -3.30
N VAL A 103 -1.85 -0.93 -3.49
CA VAL A 103 -2.28 -0.07 -2.36
C VAL A 103 -3.50 -0.63 -1.64
N ILE A 104 -4.51 -1.08 -2.39
CA ILE A 104 -5.72 -1.66 -1.81
C ILE A 104 -5.41 -2.98 -1.09
N HIS A 105 -4.50 -3.80 -1.62
CA HIS A 105 -4.04 -5.03 -0.96
C HIS A 105 -3.33 -4.75 0.37
N GLU A 106 -2.40 -3.81 0.41
CA GLU A 106 -1.69 -3.45 1.65
C GLU A 106 -2.65 -2.93 2.73
N ILE A 107 -3.58 -2.07 2.34
CA ILE A 107 -4.61 -1.56 3.25
C ILE A 107 -5.54 -2.69 3.68
N GLY A 108 -6.04 -3.49 2.74
CA GLY A 108 -6.98 -4.56 3.02
C GLY A 108 -6.42 -5.60 3.98
N HIS A 109 -5.18 -6.05 3.78
CA HIS A 109 -4.49 -6.95 4.71
C HIS A 109 -4.34 -6.33 6.11
N HIS A 110 -4.00 -5.04 6.21
CA HIS A 110 -3.93 -4.36 7.50
C HIS A 110 -5.29 -4.32 8.23
N PHE A 111 -6.39 -4.14 7.50
CA PHE A 111 -7.75 -4.14 8.04
C PHE A 111 -8.36 -5.55 8.20
N GLY A 112 -7.64 -6.60 7.82
CA GLY A 112 -8.12 -7.99 7.89
C GLY A 112 -9.23 -8.32 6.88
N LEU A 113 -9.25 -7.64 5.74
CA LEU A 113 -10.17 -7.91 4.64
C LEU A 113 -9.81 -9.23 3.93
N SER A 114 -10.83 -9.88 3.37
CA SER A 114 -10.62 -11.00 2.47
C SER A 114 -10.24 -10.53 1.07
N ASP A 115 -9.65 -11.41 0.26
CA ASP A 115 -9.36 -11.11 -1.16
C ASP A 115 -10.62 -10.71 -1.94
N GLU A 116 -11.78 -11.27 -1.60
CA GLU A 116 -13.06 -10.91 -2.23
C GLU A 116 -13.51 -9.49 -1.86
N ASP A 117 -13.33 -9.08 -0.60
CA ASP A 117 -13.63 -7.71 -0.16
C ASP A 117 -12.70 -6.70 -0.84
N MET A 118 -11.42 -7.04 -0.98
CA MET A 118 -10.42 -6.19 -1.65
C MET A 118 -10.74 -6.03 -3.13
N HIS A 119 -11.09 -7.11 -3.82
CA HIS A 119 -11.50 -7.04 -5.23
C HIS A 119 -12.76 -6.19 -5.42
N THR A 120 -13.72 -6.27 -4.48
CA THR A 120 -14.90 -5.40 -4.50
C THR A 120 -14.53 -3.92 -4.33
N LEU A 121 -13.54 -3.60 -3.48
CA LEU A 121 -13.05 -2.23 -3.31
C LEU A 121 -12.34 -1.71 -4.56
N GLU A 122 -11.56 -2.54 -5.24
CA GLU A 122 -10.96 -2.23 -6.54
C GLU A 122 -12.07 -1.90 -7.56
N ASP A 123 -13.05 -2.80 -7.70
CA ASP A 123 -14.22 -2.62 -8.55
C ASP A 123 -14.97 -1.30 -8.29
N LEU A 124 -15.06 -0.86 -7.03
CA LEU A 124 -15.69 0.41 -6.66
C LEU A 124 -14.84 1.61 -7.02
N ALA A 125 -13.52 1.53 -6.81
CA ALA A 125 -12.58 2.59 -7.15
C ALA A 125 -12.45 2.78 -8.68
N ASP A 126 -12.75 1.77 -9.50
CA ASP A 126 -12.79 1.89 -10.98
C ASP A 126 -14.05 2.59 -11.50
N ARG A 127 -15.11 2.68 -10.70
CA ARG A 127 -16.42 3.21 -11.14
C ARG A 127 -16.59 4.71 -10.93
N GLU A 128 -15.59 5.41 -10.38
CA GLU A 128 -15.61 6.86 -10.15
C GLU A 128 -14.84 7.68 -11.21
N ASP A 129 -14.60 7.13 -12.41
CA ASP A 129 -14.03 7.84 -13.58
C ASP A 129 -15.09 8.44 -14.53
#